data_AF-D8P8P9-F1
#
_entry.id   AF-D8P8P9-F1
#
_cell.length_a   1.000
_cell.length_b   1.000
_cell.length_c   1.000
_cell.angle_alpha   90.00
_cell.angle_beta   90.00
_cell.angle_gamma   90.00
#
_symmetry.space_group_name_H-M   'P 1'
#
loop_
_entity.id
_entity.type
_entity.pdbx_description
1 polymer ?
#
loop_
_entity_poly.entity_id
_entity_poly.type
_entity_poly.pdbx_seq_one_letter_code
_entity_poly.pdbx_strand_id
1 'polypeptide(L)' 'MVSSVTSNGDETEQRLLQANELVTRLTLFRNGKVKMTSAQVSAAKIVIRKSIPAGQGRRPKSERKPNDR' A
#
# COMPACT_ATOMS: atom_id res chain seq x y z
N MET A 1 -34.68 20.36 -4.11
CA MET A 1 -34.10 19.04 -4.43
C MET A 1 -32.66 19.28 -4.84
N VAL A 2 -31.69 18.91 -4.00
CA VAL A 2 -30.25 19.12 -4.30
C VAL A 2 -29.75 17.85 -4.96
N SER A 3 -29.34 17.97 -6.22
CA SER A 3 -28.75 16.89 -7.00
C SER A 3 -27.38 16.53 -6.41
N SER A 4 -27.31 15.40 -5.70
CA SER A 4 -26.04 14.77 -5.32
C SER A 4 -25.39 14.20 -6.57
N VAL A 5 -24.62 15.04 -7.26
CA VAL A 5 -23.76 14.66 -8.38
C VAL A 5 -22.68 13.70 -7.86
N THR A 6 -22.86 12.43 -8.19
CA THR A 6 -21.87 11.33 -8.25
C THR A 6 -20.42 11.68 -7.84
N SER A 7 -20.07 11.50 -6.56
CA SER A 7 -18.70 11.64 -6.02
C SER A 7 -17.91 10.33 -6.07
N ASN A 8 -17.85 9.64 -7.22
CA ASN A 8 -17.07 8.38 -7.32
C ASN A 8 -15.61 8.58 -7.76
N GLY A 9 -15.25 9.74 -8.34
CA GLY A 9 -13.89 10.06 -8.77
C GLY A 9 -12.94 10.43 -7.62
N ASP A 10 -13.48 11.03 -6.56
CA ASP A 10 -12.71 11.54 -5.42
C ASP A 10 -12.24 10.45 -4.45
N GLU A 11 -13.04 9.41 -4.20
CA GLU A 11 -12.76 8.46 -3.12
C GLU A 11 -11.50 7.63 -3.35
N THR A 12 -11.21 7.29 -4.61
CA THR A 12 -10.02 6.49 -4.95
C THR A 12 -8.75 7.31 -4.79
N GLU A 13 -8.77 8.56 -5.24
CA GLU A 13 -7.65 9.49 -5.10
C GLU A 13 -7.38 9.82 -3.63
N GLN A 14 -8.43 10.08 -2.85
CA GLN A 14 -8.32 10.31 -1.41
C GLN A 14 -7.77 9.09 -0.67
N ARG A 15 -8.19 7.88 -1.03
CA ARG A 15 -7.64 6.64 -0.45
C ARG A 15 -6.17 6.45 -0.80
N LEU A 16 -5.77 6.79 -2.03
CA LEU A 16 -4.37 6.74 -2.46
C LEU A 16 -3.51 7.75 -1.70
N LEU A 17 -4.01 8.98 -1.53
CA LEU A 17 -3.35 10.03 -0.75
C LEU A 17 -3.13 9.58 0.70
N GLN A 18 -4.18 9.07 1.35
CA GLN A 18 -4.09 8.57 2.72
C GLN A 18 -3.11 7.40 2.86
N ALA A 19 -3.05 6.50 1.89
CA ALA A 19 -2.08 5.42 1.86
C ALA A 19 -0.63 5.95 1.75
N ASN A 20 -0.40 6.95 0.89
CA ASN A 20 0.91 7.59 0.73
C ASN A 20 1.37 8.31 2.01
N GLU A 21 0.48 9.03 2.68
CA GLU A 21 0.77 9.66 3.97
C GLU A 21 1.12 8.62 5.04
N LEU A 22 0.39 7.52 5.09
CA LEU A 22 0.63 6.42 6.03
C LEU A 22 2.00 5.77 5.81
N VAL A 23 2.38 5.52 4.56
CA VAL A 23 3.71 4.99 4.20
C VAL A 23 4.82 5.96 4.61
N THR A 24 4.61 7.27 4.40
CA THR A 24 5.55 8.30 4.82
C THR A 24 5.75 8.28 6.34
N ARG A 25 4.66 8.23 7.11
CA ARG A 25 4.73 8.17 8.58
C ARG A 25 5.45 6.91 9.08
N LEU A 26 5.21 5.75 8.47
CA LEU A 26 5.94 4.52 8.81
C LEU A 26 7.43 4.61 8.49
N THR A 27 7.78 5.28 7.39
CA THR A 27 9.19 5.52 7.02
C THR A 27 9.87 6.43 8.03
N LEU A 28 9.19 7.49 8.46
CA LEU A 28 9.69 8.39 9.52
C LEU A 28 9.83 7.68 10.87
N PHE A 29 8.87 6.80 11.22
CA PHE A 29 8.96 5.94 12.40
C PHE A 29 10.16 5.00 12.35
N ARG A 30 10.38 4.32 11.22
CA ARG A 30 11.56 3.46 11.01
C ARG A 30 12.87 4.23 11.19
N ASN A 31 12.92 5.48 10.74
CA ASN A 31 14.09 6.35 10.86
C ASN A 31 14.22 7.00 12.26
N GLY A 32 13.37 6.64 13.21
CA GLY A 32 13.38 7.20 14.57
C GLY A 32 12.94 8.65 14.68
N LYS A 33 12.43 9.25 13.59
CA LYS A 33 12.02 10.66 13.53
C LYS A 33 10.64 10.90 14.15
N VAL A 34 9.80 9.88 14.21
CA VAL A 34 8.45 9.93 14.80
C VAL A 34 8.28 8.74 15.72
N LYS A 35 7.63 8.93 16.87
CA LYS A 35 7.22 7.84 17.76
C LYS A 35 5.81 7.40 17.41
N MET A 36 5.62 6.10 17.20
CA MET A 36 4.31 5.47 17.02
C MET A 36 4.12 4.39 18.08
N THR A 37 2.90 4.21 18.54
CA THR A 37 2.56 3.10 19.44
C THR A 37 2.51 1.79 18.66
N SER A 38 2.66 0.67 19.37
CA SER A 38 2.54 -0.67 18.79
C SER A 38 1.18 -0.89 18.09
N ALA A 39 0.11 -0.31 18.65
CA ALA A 39 -1.23 -0.32 18.05
C ALA A 39 -1.27 0.43 16.71
N GLN A 40 -0.68 1.63 16.63
CA GLN A 40 -0.61 2.42 15.40
C GLN A 40 0.20 1.72 14.31
N VAL A 41 1.34 1.11 14.67
CA VAL A 41 2.16 0.32 13.74
C VAL A 41 1.39 -0.90 13.22
N SER A 42 0.65 -1.58 14.09
CA SER A 42 -0.14 -2.77 13.72
C SER A 42 -1.30 -2.41 12.79
N ALA A 43 -2.04 -1.34 13.10
CA ALA A 43 -3.10 -0.82 12.23
C ALA A 43 -2.57 -0.46 10.84
N ALA A 44 -1.42 0.22 10.77
CA ALA A 44 -0.83 0.62 9.49
C ALA A 44 -0.42 -0.58 8.62
N LYS A 45 0.12 -1.64 9.23
CA LYS A 45 0.45 -2.90 8.53
C LYS A 45 -0.78 -3.58 7.93
N ILE A 46 -1.92 -3.57 8.64
CA ILE A 46 -3.18 -4.16 8.15
C ILE A 46 -3.68 -3.40 6.93
N VAL A 47 -3.68 -2.07 6.99
CA VAL A 47 -4.12 -1.20 5.88
C VAL A 47 -3.25 -1.44 4.64
N ILE A 48 -1.92 -1.42 4.78
CA ILE A 48 -1.01 -1.66 3.66
C ILE A 48 -1.21 -3.05 3.04
N ARG A 49 -1.38 -4.10 3.85
CA ARG A 49 -1.65 -5.45 3.35
C ARG A 49 -2.97 -5.57 2.59
N LYS A 50 -4.00 -4.83 2.98
CA LYS A 50 -5.27 -4.77 2.24
C LYS A 50 -5.13 -3.97 0.93
N SER A 51 -4.30 -2.95 0.92
CA SER A 51 -4.13 -2.05 -0.24
C SER A 51 -3.14 -2.56 -1.29
N ILE A 52 -2.20 -3.44 -0.93
CA ILE A 52 -1.31 -4.10 -1.91
C ILE A 52 -2.03 -5.37 -2.39
N PRO A 53 -2.60 -5.41 -3.61
CA PRO A 53 -3.14 -6.64 -4.14
C PRO A 53 -2.03 -7.70 -4.21
N ALA A 54 -2.32 -8.91 -3.75
CA ALA A 54 -1.45 -10.06 -3.87
C ALA A 54 -1.26 -10.39 -5.36
N GLY A 55 -0.39 -9.67 -6.06
CA GLY A 55 -0.33 -9.75 -7.53
C GLY A 55 0.92 -9.17 -8.21
N GLN A 56 1.79 -8.43 -7.51
CA GLN A 56 3.02 -7.88 -8.11
C GLN A 56 4.31 -8.48 -7.53
N GLY A 57 4.24 -9.77 -7.24
CA GLY A 57 5.39 -10.62 -6.89
C GLY A 57 5.50 -11.80 -7.83
N ARG A 58 5.24 -11.64 -9.14
CA ARG A 58 5.77 -12.59 -10.12
C ARG A 58 7.28 -12.37 -10.13
N ARG A 59 8.00 -13.07 -9.25
CA ARG A 59 9.39 -13.45 -9.56
C ARG A 59 9.32 -14.04 -10.98
N PRO A 60 10.05 -13.52 -11.98
CA PRO A 60 10.21 -14.27 -13.21
C PRO A 60 10.78 -15.62 -12.79
N LYS A 61 10.04 -16.70 -13.06
CA LYS A 61 10.64 -18.03 -13.02
C LYS A 61 11.75 -17.95 -14.04
N SER A 62 13.00 -17.96 -13.59
CA SER A 62 14.12 -18.21 -14.47
C SER A 62 13.85 -19.56 -15.10
N GLU A 63 13.41 -19.54 -16.36
CA GLU A 63 13.44 -20.71 -17.22
C GLU A 63 14.90 -21.13 -17.29
N ARG A 64 15.28 -22.11 -16.47
CA ARG A 64 16.48 -22.88 -16.73
C ARG A 64 16.21 -23.62 -18.03
N LYS A 65 16.75 -23.11 -19.15
CA LYS A 65 16.85 -23.90 -20.37
C LYS A 65 17.61 -25.19 -20.03
N PRO A 66 17.12 -26.37 -20.42
CA PRO A 66 17.95 -27.57 -20.35
C PRO A 66 19.09 -27.38 -21.37
N ASN A 67 20.31 -27.55 -20.88
CA ASN A 67 21.50 -27.57 -21.70
C ASN A 67 21.38 -28.77 -22.65
N ASP A 68 21.18 -28.51 -23.94
CA ASP A 68 21.20 -29.54 -24.97
C ASP A 68 22.66 -29.99 -25.15
N ARG A 69 22.86 -31.30 -25.12
CA ARG A 69 24.17 -31.94 -25.01
C ARG A 69 24.62 -32.46 -26.36
#